data_AF-A0A9E3BAN1-F1
#
_entry.id   AF-A0A9E3BAN1-F1
#
_cell.length_a   1.000
_cell.length_b   1.000
_cell.length_c   1.000
_cell.angle_alpha   90.00
_cell.angle_beta   90.00
_cell.angle_gamma   90.00
#
_symmetry.space_group_name_H-M   'P 1'
#
loop_
_entity.id
_entity.type
_entity.pdbx_description
1 polymer ?
#
loop_
_entity_poly.entity_id
_entity_poly.type
_entity_poly.pdbx_seq_one_letter_code
_entity_poly.pdbx_strand_id
1 'polypeptide(L)'
;MQRSHHRLLLVCVTVLLVICSIGAIIFFKDPSSVFAASNLVSNPGFETGNLNSWSCDAGDTVVTSPVHSGSYAAQLNPSSFTTGQCTQTISVLANTTYTLSAYVDGPYAYLGVNGYNDTWTGSSSYTQLSYTFTTGASTTSVTIYV
;
A
#
# COMPACT_ATOMS: atom_id res chain seq x y z
N MET A 1 27.68 20.24 17.18
CA MET A 1 26.32 20.62 16.74
C MET A 1 25.99 19.85 15.46
N GLN A 2 25.48 18.63 15.60
CA GLN A 2 25.18 17.73 14.48
C GLN A 2 23.74 18.00 14.04
N ARG A 3 23.58 18.75 12.96
CA ARG A 3 22.28 19.11 12.39
C ARG A 3 21.72 17.85 11.71
N SER A 4 20.85 17.14 12.42
CA SER A 4 20.12 16.01 11.87
C SER A 4 19.24 16.48 10.71
N HIS A 5 19.65 16.16 9.49
CA HIS A 5 18.83 16.32 8.29
C HIS A 5 17.80 15.19 8.30
N HIS A 6 16.65 15.46 8.93
CA HIS A 6 15.47 14.61 8.81
C HIS A 6 15.01 14.70 7.35
N ARG A 7 15.34 13.66 6.57
CA ARG A 7 14.99 13.56 5.16
C ARG A 7 13.51 13.20 5.07
N LEU A 8 12.70 14.19 4.69
CA LEU A 8 11.27 14.09 4.40
C LEU A 8 11.01 13.02 3.32
N LEU A 9 10.03 12.12 3.53
CA LEU A 9 9.62 11.07 2.57
C LEU A 9 8.19 11.36 2.08
N LEU A 10 7.95 11.47 0.78
CA LEU A 10 6.62 11.75 0.22
C LEU A 10 6.02 10.52 -0.44
N VAL A 11 4.85 10.10 0.00
CA VAL A 11 4.20 8.88 -0.48
C VAL A 11 2.74 9.11 -0.87
N CYS A 12 2.52 9.41 -2.15
CA CYS A 12 1.22 9.25 -2.79
C CYS A 12 0.96 7.77 -3.07
N VAL A 13 0.59 7.07 -2.02
CA VAL A 13 0.16 5.69 -2.11
C VAL A 13 -1.08 5.66 -2.98
N THR A 14 -1.09 4.85 -4.01
CA THR A 14 -2.33 4.32 -4.59
C THR A 14 -2.26 2.83 -4.33
N VAL A 15 -2.63 2.42 -3.12
CA VAL A 15 -2.56 1.00 -2.79
C VAL A 15 -3.68 0.28 -3.51
N LEU A 16 -3.34 -0.67 -4.38
CA LEU A 16 -4.28 -1.62 -4.93
C LEU A 16 -3.99 -3.00 -4.36
N LEU A 17 -4.95 -3.59 -3.64
CA LEU A 17 -4.95 -5.01 -3.30
C LEU A 17 -6.00 -5.76 -4.14
N VAL A 18 -5.57 -6.67 -5.01
CA VAL A 18 -6.42 -7.40 -5.98
C VAL A 18 -6.31 -8.91 -5.80
N ILE A 19 -7.44 -9.62 -5.85
CA ILE A 19 -7.51 -11.10 -5.82
C ILE A 19 -7.02 -11.70 -7.15
N CYS A 20 -6.17 -12.73 -7.09
CA CYS A 20 -5.75 -13.55 -8.23
C CYS A 20 -6.27 -14.98 -8.06
N SER A 21 -7.26 -15.38 -8.86
CA SER A 21 -7.91 -16.69 -8.76
C SER A 21 -7.11 -17.75 -9.52
N ILE A 22 -6.73 -18.86 -8.88
CA ILE A 22 -6.24 -20.07 -9.58
C ILE A 22 -7.45 -20.97 -9.84
N GLY A 23 -7.99 -20.94 -11.06
CA GLY A 23 -9.12 -21.77 -11.48
C GLY A 23 -8.69 -23.00 -12.28
N ALA A 24 -9.07 -24.18 -11.82
CA ALA A 24 -8.97 -25.44 -12.57
C ALA A 24 -9.83 -25.39 -13.85
N ILE A 25 -9.28 -25.87 -14.95
CA ILE A 25 -9.88 -25.83 -16.29
C ILE A 25 -11.04 -26.83 -16.38
N ILE A 26 -12.28 -26.32 -16.50
CA ILE A 26 -13.42 -27.06 -17.03
C ILE A 26 -14.14 -26.12 -18.02
N PHE A 27 -14.26 -26.54 -19.28
CA PHE A 27 -14.80 -25.76 -20.38
C PHE A 27 -16.30 -25.44 -20.17
N PHE A 28 -16.61 -24.21 -19.75
CA PHE A 28 -17.90 -23.56 -19.96
C PHE A 28 -17.68 -22.21 -20.63
N LYS A 29 -18.42 -21.96 -21.71
CA LYS A 29 -18.38 -20.75 -22.51
C LYS A 29 -19.27 -19.70 -21.85
N ASP A 30 -18.73 -18.99 -20.87
CA ASP A 30 -19.37 -17.81 -20.28
C ASP A 30 -18.72 -16.54 -20.86
N PRO A 31 -19.50 -15.52 -21.27
CA PRO A 31 -18.93 -14.21 -21.59
C PRO A 31 -18.28 -13.71 -20.31
N SER A 32 -16.97 -13.57 -20.37
CA SER A 32 -16.09 -12.97 -19.38
C SER A 32 -16.80 -11.94 -18.51
N SER A 33 -17.29 -12.36 -17.35
CA SER A 33 -17.36 -11.48 -16.19
C SER A 33 -15.92 -11.30 -15.75
N VAL A 34 -15.21 -10.39 -16.41
CA VAL A 34 -14.01 -9.80 -15.83
C VAL A 34 -14.54 -9.03 -14.63
N PHE A 35 -14.73 -9.72 -13.50
CA PHE A 35 -14.88 -9.02 -12.24
C PHE A 35 -13.56 -8.28 -12.08
N ALA A 36 -13.57 -6.98 -12.38
CA ALA A 36 -12.52 -6.10 -11.91
C ALA A 36 -12.53 -6.29 -10.39
N ALA A 37 -11.51 -6.99 -9.88
CA ALA A 37 -11.37 -7.19 -8.46
C ALA A 37 -11.40 -5.81 -7.80
N SER A 38 -12.37 -5.60 -6.90
CA SER A 38 -12.49 -4.35 -6.19
C SER A 38 -11.26 -4.14 -5.33
N ASN A 39 -10.71 -2.93 -5.34
CA ASN A 39 -9.63 -2.58 -4.45
C ASN A 39 -10.13 -2.68 -3.00
N LEU A 40 -9.47 -3.51 -2.19
CA LEU A 40 -9.86 -3.72 -0.81
C LEU A 40 -9.44 -2.59 0.13
N VAL A 41 -8.54 -1.71 -0.32
CA VAL A 41 -7.96 -0.66 0.52
C VAL A 41 -8.85 0.58 0.52
N SER A 42 -9.19 1.03 1.73
CA SER A 42 -9.95 2.25 1.94
C SER A 42 -9.05 3.48 1.80
N ASN A 43 -9.54 4.50 1.09
CA ASN A 43 -8.79 5.71 0.78
C ASN A 43 -7.36 5.40 0.28
N PRO A 44 -7.22 4.60 -0.78
CA PRO A 44 -5.93 4.05 -1.19
C PRO A 44 -4.98 5.13 -1.70
N GLY A 45 -5.52 6.28 -2.11
CA GLY A 45 -4.88 7.48 -2.66
C GLY A 45 -4.63 8.63 -1.67
N PHE A 46 -5.11 8.53 -0.42
CA PHE A 46 -5.23 9.65 0.53
C PHE A 46 -6.09 10.84 0.07
N GLU A 47 -6.95 10.64 -0.92
CA GLU A 47 -7.75 11.69 -1.56
C GLU A 47 -8.86 12.27 -0.67
N THR A 48 -9.10 11.71 0.52
CA THR A 48 -9.96 12.34 1.54
C THR A 48 -9.32 13.57 2.19
N GLY A 49 -8.03 13.85 1.92
CA GLY A 49 -7.30 14.98 2.51
C GLY A 49 -6.92 14.77 3.98
N ASN A 50 -7.04 13.55 4.50
CA ASN A 50 -6.67 13.18 5.87
C ASN A 50 -6.24 11.71 5.96
N LEU A 51 -5.62 11.35 7.09
CA LEU A 51 -5.13 9.99 7.35
C LEU A 51 -6.14 9.09 8.07
N ASN A 52 -7.42 9.48 8.24
CA ASN A 52 -8.34 8.78 9.14
C ASN A 52 -8.64 7.32 8.76
N SER A 53 -8.42 6.93 7.49
CA SER A 53 -8.54 5.54 7.02
C SER A 53 -7.28 4.70 7.25
N TRP A 54 -6.24 5.30 7.82
CA TRP A 54 -4.93 4.71 8.05
C TRP A 54 -4.48 4.97 9.49
N SER A 55 -3.76 4.04 10.09
CA SER A 55 -3.07 4.26 11.35
C SER A 55 -1.62 4.61 11.04
N CYS A 56 -1.26 5.88 11.19
CA CYS A 56 0.06 6.39 10.84
C CYS A 56 0.88 6.82 12.05
N ASP A 57 2.20 6.82 11.89
CA ASP A 57 3.14 7.29 12.90
C ASP A 57 2.94 8.79 13.19
N ALA A 58 3.33 9.19 14.41
CA ALA A 58 3.27 10.58 14.81
C ALA A 58 4.17 11.44 13.91
N GLY A 59 3.58 12.50 13.33
CA GLY A 59 4.27 13.42 12.42
C GLY A 59 4.00 13.15 10.94
N ASP A 60 3.41 12.01 10.59
CA ASP A 60 2.94 11.75 9.22
C ASP A 60 1.74 12.65 8.89
N THR A 61 1.64 13.10 7.65
CA THR A 61 0.62 14.07 7.21
C THR A 61 0.09 13.77 5.82
N VAL A 62 -0.97 14.48 5.40
CA VAL A 62 -1.37 14.55 3.99
C VAL A 62 -0.92 15.88 3.41
N VAL A 63 -0.43 15.85 2.17
CA VAL A 63 0.08 17.02 1.44
C VAL A 63 -0.53 17.09 0.04
N THR A 64 -0.45 18.27 -0.59
CA THR A 64 -0.96 18.52 -1.95
C THR A 64 0.15 18.59 -3.00
N SER A 65 1.42 18.50 -2.60
CA SER A 65 2.57 18.45 -3.50
C SER A 65 3.85 17.97 -2.81
N PRO A 66 4.70 17.17 -3.48
CA PRO A 66 4.42 16.44 -4.71
C PRO A 66 3.37 15.32 -4.55
N VAL A 67 2.55 15.10 -5.58
CA VAL A 67 1.55 14.02 -5.65
C VAL A 67 1.77 13.20 -6.92
N HIS A 68 1.54 11.89 -6.87
CA HIS A 68 1.65 11.03 -8.06
C HIS A 68 0.47 11.25 -9.00
N SER A 69 -0.73 11.33 -8.41
CA SER A 69 -2.00 11.50 -9.09
C SER A 69 -2.98 12.17 -8.14
N GLY A 70 -4.08 12.71 -8.66
CA GLY A 70 -5.12 13.30 -7.80
C GLY A 70 -4.67 14.60 -7.14
N SER A 71 -5.17 14.86 -5.93
CA SER A 71 -4.93 16.11 -5.20
C SER A 71 -4.07 15.93 -3.96
N TYR A 72 -3.92 14.70 -3.47
CA TYR A 72 -3.31 14.44 -2.18
C TYR A 72 -2.32 13.27 -2.20
N ALA A 73 -1.41 13.27 -1.23
CA ALA A 73 -0.47 12.21 -0.94
C ALA A 73 -0.24 12.14 0.57
N ALA A 74 0.08 10.96 1.12
CA ALA A 74 0.68 10.93 2.43
C ALA A 74 2.13 11.41 2.35
N GLN A 75 2.61 12.03 3.41
CA GLN A 75 4.01 12.32 3.62
C GLN A 75 4.41 11.65 4.92
N LEU A 76 5.29 10.66 4.80
CA LEU A 76 5.83 9.95 5.95
C LEU A 76 7.04 10.74 6.45
N ASN A 77 7.09 11.00 7.75
CA ASN A 77 8.11 11.82 8.38
C ASN A 77 8.86 11.01 9.44
N PRO A 78 9.77 10.10 9.01
CA PRO A 78 10.62 9.36 9.92
C PRO A 78 11.38 10.29 10.87
N SER A 79 11.50 9.87 12.11
CA SER A 79 12.14 10.63 13.18
C SER A 79 13.11 9.74 13.98
N SER A 80 13.67 10.26 15.07
CA SER A 80 14.41 9.41 16.02
C SER A 80 13.53 8.40 16.77
N PHE A 81 12.20 8.52 16.69
CA PHE A 81 11.24 7.69 17.42
C PHE A 81 10.37 6.82 16.52
N THR A 82 10.26 7.16 15.24
CA THR A 82 9.33 6.54 14.28
C THR A 82 10.04 6.31 12.96
N THR A 83 9.63 5.26 12.24
CA THR A 83 10.16 4.97 10.90
C THR A 83 9.37 5.64 9.80
N GLY A 84 8.25 6.31 10.12
CA GLY A 84 7.34 6.91 9.14
C GLY A 84 6.59 5.80 8.43
N GLN A 85 5.46 5.39 9.00
CA GLN A 85 4.69 4.25 8.54
C GLN A 85 3.20 4.51 8.67
N CYS A 86 2.45 4.18 7.63
CA CYS A 86 0.99 4.13 7.65
C CYS A 86 0.50 2.70 7.44
N THR A 87 -0.42 2.23 8.29
CA THR A 87 -0.96 0.87 8.23
C THR A 87 -2.47 0.84 8.03
N GLN A 88 -2.97 -0.22 7.39
CA GLN A 88 -4.40 -0.51 7.31
C GLN A 88 -4.62 -2.01 7.46
N THR A 89 -5.55 -2.38 8.34
CA THR A 89 -6.02 -3.76 8.46
C THR A 89 -7.20 -3.96 7.52
N ILE A 90 -7.10 -4.96 6.65
CA ILE A 90 -8.08 -5.24 5.59
C ILE A 90 -8.54 -6.69 5.65
N SER A 91 -9.85 -6.88 5.44
CA SER A 91 -10.44 -8.21 5.36
C SER A 91 -10.02 -8.90 4.05
N VAL A 92 -9.64 -10.16 4.17
CA VAL A 92 -9.23 -11.01 3.04
C VAL A 92 -9.90 -12.38 3.14
N LEU A 93 -9.83 -13.14 2.06
CA LEU A 93 -10.27 -14.53 2.00
C LEU A 93 -9.09 -15.44 2.27
N ALA A 94 -9.31 -16.54 2.98
CA ALA A 94 -8.30 -17.58 3.19
C ALA A 94 -7.91 -18.26 1.87
N ASN A 95 -6.70 -18.83 1.80
CA ASN A 95 -6.17 -19.53 0.62
C ASN A 95 -6.28 -18.74 -0.69
N THR A 96 -6.31 -17.41 -0.62
CA THR A 96 -6.51 -16.53 -1.76
C THR A 96 -5.23 -15.76 -2.06
N THR A 97 -4.88 -15.69 -3.33
CA THR A 97 -3.74 -14.90 -3.79
C THR A 97 -4.16 -13.46 -3.98
N TYR A 98 -3.33 -12.53 -3.53
CA TYR A 98 -3.51 -11.11 -3.68
C TYR A 98 -2.27 -10.44 -4.26
N THR A 99 -2.46 -9.38 -5.04
CA THR A 99 -1.38 -8.48 -5.47
C THR A 99 -1.55 -7.13 -4.78
N LEU A 100 -0.53 -6.72 -4.04
CA LEU A 100 -0.41 -5.40 -3.40
C LEU A 100 0.52 -4.53 -4.23
N SER A 101 0.09 -3.31 -4.57
CA SER A 101 0.94 -2.35 -5.31
C SER A 101 0.74 -0.93 -4.81
N ALA A 102 1.74 -0.06 -4.91
CA ALA A 102 1.68 1.35 -4.55
C ALA A 102 2.72 2.16 -5.35
N TYR A 103 2.41 3.42 -5.65
CA TYR A 103 3.43 4.38 -6.08
C TYR A 103 4.05 5.06 -4.86
N VAL A 104 5.38 5.12 -4.82
CA VAL A 104 6.11 5.70 -3.70
C VAL A 104 7.26 6.57 -4.22
N ASP A 105 7.60 7.63 -3.48
CA ASP A 105 8.72 8.51 -3.76
C ASP A 105 9.59 8.68 -2.51
N GLY A 106 10.76 8.05 -2.52
CA GLY A 106 11.78 8.34 -1.54
C GLY A 106 12.86 7.27 -1.40
N PRO A 107 13.99 7.66 -0.77
CA PRO A 107 15.22 6.87 -0.77
C PRO A 107 15.14 5.55 0.03
N TYR A 108 14.08 5.36 0.82
CA TYR A 108 13.83 4.17 1.64
C TYR A 108 12.32 3.96 1.82
N ALA A 109 11.58 3.90 0.71
CA ALA A 109 10.13 3.68 0.75
C ALA A 109 9.82 2.19 0.64
N TYR A 110 8.98 1.68 1.55
CA TYR A 110 8.61 0.27 1.65
C TYR A 110 7.13 0.07 1.32
N LEU A 111 6.78 -1.14 0.90
CA LEU A 111 5.41 -1.60 0.76
C LEU A 111 5.35 -3.06 1.22
N GLY A 112 4.47 -3.37 2.15
CA GLY A 112 4.43 -4.72 2.71
C GLY A 112 3.12 -5.10 3.38
N VAL A 113 3.09 -6.37 3.83
CA VAL A 113 2.00 -6.98 4.59
C VAL A 113 2.63 -7.70 5.77
N ASN A 114 2.17 -7.41 6.98
CA ASN A 114 2.68 -8.04 8.19
C ASN A 114 2.48 -9.56 8.14
N GLY A 115 3.54 -10.31 8.48
CA GLY A 115 3.55 -11.78 8.44
C GLY A 115 3.72 -12.38 7.04
N TYR A 116 3.84 -11.55 6.00
CA TYR A 116 4.19 -11.95 4.64
C TYR A 116 5.54 -11.33 4.24
N ASN A 117 5.65 -10.84 3.02
CA ASN A 117 6.84 -10.23 2.46
C ASN A 117 6.62 -8.72 2.25
N ASP A 118 7.70 -8.04 1.89
CA ASP A 118 7.73 -6.63 1.53
C ASP A 118 8.63 -6.38 0.32
N THR A 119 8.55 -5.17 -0.20
CA THR A 119 9.41 -4.65 -1.25
C THR A 119 9.70 -3.19 -1.00
N TRP A 120 10.77 -2.65 -1.61
CA TRP A 120 11.21 -1.29 -1.36
C TRP A 120 11.89 -0.66 -2.57
N THR A 121 11.99 0.66 -2.57
CA THR A 121 12.77 1.43 -3.55
C THR A 121 13.59 2.52 -2.86
N GLY A 122 14.68 2.90 -3.53
CA GLY A 122 15.50 4.06 -3.18
C GLY A 122 15.38 5.23 -4.17
N SER A 123 14.30 5.27 -4.95
CA SER A 123 14.09 6.30 -5.96
C SER A 123 13.70 7.64 -5.33
N SER A 124 14.13 8.75 -5.94
CA SER A 124 13.67 10.12 -5.63
C SER A 124 12.63 10.62 -6.63
N SER A 125 11.87 9.69 -7.19
CA SER A 125 10.72 9.93 -8.05
C SER A 125 9.72 8.80 -7.88
N TYR A 126 8.44 9.13 -8.08
CA TYR A 126 7.36 8.15 -7.98
C TYR A 126 7.65 6.91 -8.82
N THR A 127 7.74 5.79 -8.12
CA THR A 127 7.99 4.47 -8.69
C THR A 127 6.95 3.50 -8.17
N GLN A 128 6.43 2.64 -9.04
CA GLN A 128 5.49 1.61 -8.62
C GLN A 128 6.23 0.44 -7.97
N LEU A 129 5.87 0.13 -6.74
CA LEU A 129 6.15 -1.13 -6.08
C LEU A 129 4.96 -2.06 -6.27
N SER A 130 5.22 -3.36 -6.48
CA SER A 130 4.18 -4.38 -6.62
C SER A 130 4.71 -5.74 -6.22
N TYR A 131 3.93 -6.49 -5.44
CA TYR A 131 4.21 -7.90 -5.17
C TYR A 131 2.93 -8.70 -4.90
N THR A 132 3.06 -10.01 -5.04
CA THR A 132 1.96 -10.96 -4.86
C THR A 132 2.22 -11.85 -3.65
N PHE A 133 1.18 -12.09 -2.85
CA PHE A 133 1.21 -13.03 -1.72
C PHE A 133 -0.05 -13.89 -1.70
N THR A 134 0.02 -15.06 -1.06
CA THR A 134 -1.14 -15.96 -0.89
C THR A 134 -1.44 -16.12 0.58
N THR A 135 -2.66 -15.80 0.99
CA THR A 135 -3.10 -15.92 2.38
C THR A 135 -3.13 -17.38 2.83
N GLY A 136 -2.91 -17.64 4.13
CA GLY A 136 -3.01 -18.98 4.68
C GLY A 136 -4.46 -19.47 4.80
N ALA A 137 -4.65 -20.73 5.18
CA ALA A 137 -5.96 -21.37 5.27
C ALA A 137 -6.89 -20.81 6.36
N SER A 138 -6.35 -20.09 7.34
CA SER A 138 -7.09 -19.45 8.43
C SER A 138 -7.00 -17.92 8.39
N THR A 139 -6.32 -17.34 7.40
CA THR A 139 -6.14 -15.89 7.32
C THR A 139 -7.37 -15.24 6.72
N THR A 140 -8.10 -14.47 7.52
CA THR A 140 -9.26 -13.67 7.08
C THR A 140 -9.03 -12.16 7.17
N SER A 141 -7.85 -11.77 7.65
CA SER A 141 -7.44 -10.37 7.79
C SER A 141 -5.92 -10.27 7.64
N VAL A 142 -5.47 -9.18 7.03
CA VAL A 142 -4.05 -8.83 6.96
C VAL A 142 -3.86 -7.35 7.28
N THR A 143 -2.67 -6.98 7.77
CA THR A 143 -2.29 -5.57 7.95
C THR A 143 -1.26 -5.23 6.89
N ILE A 144 -1.61 -4.29 6.02
CA ILE A 144 -0.70 -3.71 5.04
C ILE A 144 -0.01 -2.49 5.64
N TYR A 145 1.18 -2.18 5.12
CA TYR A 145 1.90 -0.99 5.48
C TYR A 145 2.63 -0.38 4.29
N VAL A 146 2.89 0.91 4.44
CA VAL A 146 3.67 1.76 3.54
C VAL A 146 4.44 2.79 4.34
#